data_AF-A0A0P1E0X4-F1
#
_entry.id   AF-A0A0P1E0X4-F1
#
_cell.length_a   1.000
_cell.length_b   1.000
_cell.length_c   1.000
_cell.angle_alpha   90.00
_cell.angle_beta   90.00
_cell.angle_gamma   90.00
#
_symmetry.space_group_name_H-M   'P 1'
#
loop_
_entity.id
_entity.type
_entity.pdbx_description
1 polymer ?
#
loop_
_entity_poly.entity_id
_entity_poly.type
_entity_poly.pdbx_seq_one_letter_code
_entity_poly.pdbx_strand_id
1 'polypeptide(L)'
;MQTVRQIATEIVGREGGFVDDPDDPGGATNYGVTVHAMRRLGLDFSGDGAVDQTDVQRLSKAQAIDIFVRHYFESPRLRLLPQVVQPSVFDMYVNAGAQAVRILQ
;
A
#
# COMPACT_ATOMS: atom_id res chain seq x y z
N MET A 1 18.87 -8.57 -9.05
CA MET A 1 17.50 -8.04 -9.14
C MET A 1 16.98 -7.82 -7.74
N GLN A 2 16.37 -6.67 -7.46
CA GLN A 2 15.66 -6.47 -6.20
C GLN A 2 14.44 -7.40 -6.15
N THR A 3 14.19 -7.97 -4.98
CA THR A 3 12.95 -8.70 -4.70
C THR A 3 11.81 -7.72 -4.50
N VAL A 4 10.57 -8.15 -4.71
CA VAL A 4 9.36 -7.32 -4.51
C VAL A 4 9.30 -6.76 -3.10
N ARG A 5 9.72 -7.53 -2.09
CA ARG A 5 9.78 -7.06 -0.70
C ARG A 5 10.82 -5.95 -0.51
N GLN A 6 11.94 -5.97 -1.24
CA GLN A 6 12.92 -4.87 -1.21
C GLN A 6 12.32 -3.59 -1.80
N ILE A 7 11.58 -3.71 -2.90
CA ILE A 7 10.90 -2.56 -3.52
C ILE A 7 9.82 -2.00 -2.59
N ALA A 8 8.99 -2.86 -2.00
CA ALA A 8 7.98 -2.44 -1.02
C ALA A 8 8.62 -1.76 0.20
N THR A 9 9.77 -2.25 0.66
CA THR A 9 10.54 -1.63 1.74
C THR A 9 11.06 -0.25 1.34
N GLU A 10 11.56 -0.09 0.12
CA GLU A 10 12.04 1.20 -0.37
C GLU A 10 10.90 2.21 -0.54
N ILE A 11 9.73 1.78 -1.04
CA ILE A 11 8.52 2.62 -1.13
C ILE A 11 8.11 3.10 0.27
N VAL A 12 7.87 2.15 1.19
CA VAL A 12 7.48 2.44 2.59
C VAL A 12 8.55 3.25 3.33
N GLY A 13 9.82 3.09 2.96
CA GLY A 13 10.94 3.81 3.57
C GLY A 13 11.06 5.26 3.09
N ARG A 14 10.60 5.57 1.88
CA ARG A 14 10.53 6.94 1.33
C ARG A 14 9.28 7.67 1.81
N GLU A 15 8.19 6.93 1.96
CA GLU A 15 6.95 7.39 2.57
C GLU A 15 7.22 7.77 4.03
N GLY A 16 6.75 8.96 4.42
CA GLY A 16 6.99 9.54 5.74
C GLY A 16 6.21 8.83 6.86
N GLY A 17 6.06 9.55 7.97
CA GLY A 17 5.19 9.12 9.07
C GLY A 17 3.73 9.45 8.80
N PHE A 18 2.94 9.39 9.87
CA PHE A 18 1.53 9.73 9.87
C PHE A 18 1.29 11.19 9.39
N VAL A 19 0.37 11.35 8.45
CA VAL A 19 -0.14 12.63 7.93
C VAL A 19 -1.67 12.55 7.92
N ASP A 20 -2.31 13.61 8.40
CA ASP A 20 -3.77 13.78 8.35
C ASP A 20 -4.07 15.17 7.81
N ASP A 21 -4.12 15.28 6.50
CA ASP A 21 -4.42 16.52 5.80
C ASP A 21 -5.93 16.56 5.49
N PRO A 22 -6.68 17.58 5.96
CA PRO A 22 -8.11 17.69 5.68
C PRO A 22 -8.44 17.85 4.18
N ASP A 23 -7.49 18.29 3.36
CA ASP A 23 -7.64 18.40 1.91
C ASP A 23 -7.23 17.10 1.17
N ASP A 24 -6.68 16.10 1.87
CA ASP A 24 -6.35 14.81 1.28
C ASP A 24 -7.62 13.95 1.11
N PRO A 25 -8.06 13.66 -0.13
CA PRO A 25 -9.23 12.80 -0.36
C PRO A 25 -9.02 11.37 0.16
N GLY A 26 -7.78 10.92 0.34
CA GLY A 26 -7.42 9.65 0.97
C GLY A 26 -7.58 9.66 2.50
N GLY A 27 -7.68 10.82 3.13
CA GLY A 27 -7.71 11.01 4.58
C GLY A 27 -6.40 10.60 5.26
N ALA A 28 -6.46 10.41 6.58
CA ALA A 28 -5.31 9.96 7.39
C ALA A 28 -4.49 8.85 6.72
N THR A 29 -3.19 9.10 6.56
CA THR A 29 -2.25 8.24 5.83
C THR A 29 -0.99 8.02 6.64
N ASN A 30 -0.45 6.81 6.64
CA ASN A 30 0.84 6.49 7.23
C ASN A 30 1.56 5.46 6.37
N TYR A 31 2.85 5.67 6.11
CA TYR A 31 3.65 4.79 5.24
C TYR A 31 3.03 4.52 3.86
N GLY A 32 2.28 5.48 3.29
CA GLY A 32 1.57 5.34 2.01
C GLY A 32 0.27 4.55 2.08
N VAL A 33 -0.16 4.13 3.27
CA VAL A 33 -1.42 3.42 3.49
C VAL A 33 -2.44 4.40 4.07
N THR A 34 -3.52 4.63 3.32
CA THR A 34 -4.59 5.55 3.70
C THR A 34 -5.68 4.84 4.53
N VAL A 35 -6.40 5.59 5.37
CA VAL A 35 -7.56 5.07 6.14
C VAL A 35 -8.63 4.49 5.21
N HIS A 36 -8.83 5.08 4.03
CA HIS A 36 -9.76 4.55 3.03
C HIS A 36 -9.30 3.21 2.45
N ALA A 37 -7.99 3.05 2.20
CA ALA A 37 -7.44 1.77 1.78
C ALA A 37 -7.63 0.71 2.88
N MET A 38 -7.35 1.06 4.14
CA MET A 38 -7.55 0.15 5.28
C MET A 38 -9.01 -0.26 5.45
N ARG A 39 -9.94 0.70 5.35
CA ARG A 39 -11.40 0.42 5.39
C ARG A 39 -11.83 -0.53 4.29
N ARG A 40 -11.37 -0.30 3.05
CA ARG A 40 -11.67 -1.18 1.91
C ARG A 40 -11.12 -2.59 2.12
N LEU A 41 -9.99 -2.71 2.81
CA LEU A 41 -9.33 -3.99 3.10
C LEU A 41 -9.79 -4.64 4.41
N GLY A 42 -10.59 -3.95 5.24
CA GLY A 42 -11.04 -4.43 6.54
C GLY A 42 -9.91 -4.60 7.56
N LEU A 43 -8.90 -3.72 7.52
CA LEU A 43 -7.71 -3.80 8.39
C LEU A 43 -7.91 -2.99 9.67
N ASP A 44 -8.44 -3.66 10.70
CA ASP A 44 -8.53 -3.15 12.07
C ASP A 44 -7.29 -3.59 12.87
N PHE A 45 -6.38 -2.66 13.15
CA PHE A 45 -5.18 -2.91 13.96
C PHE A 45 -5.39 -2.56 15.44
N SER A 46 -6.45 -1.82 15.75
CA SER A 46 -6.80 -1.42 17.09
C SER A 46 -7.57 -2.51 17.84
N GLY A 47 -8.29 -3.35 17.11
CA GLY A 47 -9.16 -4.43 17.58
C GLY A 47 -10.49 -3.93 18.16
N ASP A 48 -10.89 -2.70 17.88
CA ASP A 48 -12.12 -2.10 18.43
C ASP A 48 -13.35 -2.27 17.52
N GLY A 49 -13.18 -2.88 16.35
CA GLY A 49 -14.25 -3.13 15.39
C GLY A 49 -14.53 -1.95 14.45
N ALA A 50 -13.79 -0.85 14.56
CA ALA A 50 -13.77 0.25 13.61
C ALA A 50 -12.45 0.27 12.83
N VAL A 51 -12.47 0.87 11.64
CA VAL A 51 -11.23 1.19 10.91
C VAL A 51 -11.17 2.70 10.77
N ASP A 52 -10.32 3.32 11.58
CA ASP A 52 -10.20 4.77 11.67
C ASP A 52 -8.74 5.24 11.77
N GLN A 53 -8.55 6.51 12.12
CA GLN A 53 -7.25 7.14 12.23
C GLN A 53 -6.34 6.44 13.25
N THR A 54 -6.90 5.87 14.32
CA THR A 54 -6.18 5.13 15.36
C THR A 54 -5.47 3.94 14.75
N ASP A 55 -6.10 3.23 13.82
CA ASP A 55 -5.48 2.11 13.11
C ASP A 55 -4.33 2.55 12.23
N VAL A 56 -4.50 3.69 11.53
CA VAL A 56 -3.45 4.27 10.68
C VAL A 56 -2.25 4.68 11.50
N GLN A 57 -2.45 5.24 12.70
CA GLN A 57 -1.37 5.59 13.63
C GLN A 57 -0.67 4.36 14.21
N ARG A 58 -1.41 3.26 14.46
CA ARG A 58 -0.87 2.00 14.96
C ARG A 58 -0.16 1.16 13.89
N LEU A 59 -0.32 1.50 12.61
CA LEU A 59 0.33 0.82 11.51
C LEU A 59 1.85 0.89 11.67
N SER A 60 2.50 -0.28 11.68
CA SER A 60 3.95 -0.39 11.63
C SER A 60 4.46 -0.47 10.19
N LYS A 61 5.73 -0.10 9.96
CA LYS A 61 6.39 -0.26 8.66
C LYS A 61 6.32 -1.69 8.12
N ALA A 62 6.49 -2.68 9.00
CA ALA A 62 6.43 -4.09 8.61
C ALA A 62 5.03 -4.48 8.12
N GLN A 63 3.98 -4.02 8.81
CA GLN A 63 2.60 -4.24 8.38
C GLN A 63 2.31 -3.51 7.06
N ALA A 64 2.80 -2.27 6.90
CA ALA A 64 2.66 -1.54 5.63
C ALA A 64 3.29 -2.33 4.47
N ILE A 65 4.53 -2.82 4.63
CA ILE A 65 5.21 -3.66 3.62
C ILE A 65 4.37 -4.91 3.30
N ASP A 66 3.81 -5.58 4.31
CA ASP A 66 2.96 -6.75 4.10
C ASP A 66 1.67 -6.41 3.36
N ILE A 67 1.05 -5.26 3.65
CA ILE A 67 -0.13 -4.76 2.92
C ILE A 67 0.23 -4.55 1.44
N PHE A 68 1.34 -3.87 1.16
CA PHE A 68 1.82 -3.64 -0.20
C PHE A 68 2.07 -4.95 -0.95
N VAL A 69 2.78 -5.90 -0.36
CA VAL A 69 3.06 -7.19 -1.03
C VAL A 69 1.75 -7.97 -1.27
N ARG A 70 0.88 -8.10 -0.27
CA ARG A 70 -0.35 -8.91 -0.41
C ARG A 70 -1.35 -8.27 -1.35
N HIS A 71 -1.65 -6.99 -1.17
CA HIS A 71 -2.78 -6.35 -1.84
C HIS A 71 -2.39 -5.63 -3.14
N TYR A 72 -1.12 -5.23 -3.28
CA TYR A 72 -0.66 -4.49 -4.46
C TYR A 72 0.26 -5.31 -5.37
N PHE A 73 0.71 -6.50 -4.94
CA PHE A 73 1.49 -7.42 -5.79
C PHE A 73 0.82 -8.79 -5.98
N GLU A 74 0.45 -9.48 -4.89
CA GLU A 74 -0.09 -10.84 -4.98
C GLU A 74 -1.54 -10.88 -5.47
N SER A 75 -2.42 -10.06 -4.88
CA SER A 75 -3.84 -9.97 -5.25
C SER A 75 -4.06 -9.62 -6.74
N PRO A 76 -3.39 -8.60 -7.32
CA PRO A 76 -3.44 -8.33 -8.76
C PRO A 76 -2.65 -9.34 -9.62
N ARG A 77 -2.10 -10.40 -9.00
CA ARG A 77 -1.37 -11.48 -9.67
C ARG A 77 -0.13 -11.02 -10.43
N LEU A 78 0.52 -9.93 -10.01
CA LEU A 78 1.75 -9.44 -10.64
C LEU A 78 2.88 -10.46 -10.59
N ARG A 79 2.86 -11.38 -9.61
CA ARG A 79 3.77 -12.53 -9.53
C ARG A 79 3.78 -13.43 -10.78
N LEU A 80 2.72 -13.38 -11.60
CA LEU A 80 2.60 -14.16 -12.83
C LEU A 80 3.26 -13.49 -14.04
N LEU A 81 3.63 -12.20 -13.93
CA LEU A 81 4.35 -11.49 -14.96
C LEU A 81 5.83 -11.90 -14.99
N PRO A 82 6.54 -11.69 -16.11
CA PRO A 82 7.99 -11.86 -16.15
C PRO A 82 8.69 -11.08 -15.04
N GLN A 83 9.65 -11.71 -14.34
CA GLN A 83 10.32 -11.11 -13.18
C GLN A 83 10.96 -9.74 -13.49
N VAL A 84 11.38 -9.53 -14.74
CA VAL A 84 11.95 -8.27 -15.23
C VAL A 84 10.96 -7.09 -15.20
N VAL A 85 9.66 -7.32 -15.40
CA VAL A 85 8.64 -6.25 -15.42
C VAL A 85 7.94 -6.06 -14.08
N GLN A 86 7.97 -7.06 -13.21
CA GLN A 86 7.31 -7.02 -11.90
C GLN A 86 7.62 -5.74 -11.08
N PRO A 87 8.89 -5.30 -10.95
CA PRO A 87 9.23 -4.08 -10.23
C PRO A 87 8.50 -2.84 -10.75
N SER A 88 8.56 -2.60 -12.06
CA SER A 88 8.00 -1.41 -12.68
C SER A 88 6.48 -1.40 -12.63
N VAL A 89 5.83 -2.55 -12.85
CA VAL A 89 4.37 -2.65 -12.75
C VAL A 89 3.91 -2.47 -11.31
N PHE A 90 4.64 -3.01 -10.34
CA PHE A 90 4.34 -2.83 -8.92
C PHE A 90 4.46 -1.38 -8.48
N ASP A 91 5.57 -0.71 -8.80
CA ASP A 91 5.78 0.71 -8.50
C ASP A 91 4.70 1.60 -9.13
N MET A 92 4.38 1.36 -10.41
CA MET A 92 3.30 2.07 -11.09
C MET A 92 1.94 1.82 -10.41
N TYR A 93 1.65 0.59 -9.99
CA TYR A 93 0.40 0.24 -9.31
C TYR A 93 0.25 0.88 -7.94
N VAL A 94 1.36 1.06 -7.22
CA VAL A 94 1.37 1.81 -5.96
C VAL A 94 1.10 3.29 -6.21
N ASN A 95 1.82 3.92 -7.16
CA ASN A 95 1.71 5.35 -7.42
C ASN A 95 0.37 5.76 -8.07
N ALA A 96 -0.22 4.92 -8.91
CA ALA A 96 -1.44 5.25 -9.67
C ALA A 96 -2.69 4.47 -9.21
N GLY A 97 -2.57 3.59 -8.21
CA GLY A 97 -3.67 2.77 -7.72
C GLY A 97 -4.32 1.91 -8.83
N ALA A 98 -5.63 1.69 -8.75
CA ALA A 98 -6.37 0.86 -9.72
C ALA A 98 -6.31 1.38 -11.17
N GLN A 99 -5.96 2.66 -11.40
CA GLN A 99 -5.79 3.21 -12.75
C GLN A 99 -4.56 2.65 -13.45
N ALA A 100 -3.55 2.18 -12.70
CA ALA A 100 -2.35 1.60 -13.28
C ALA A 100 -2.61 0.28 -14.02
N VAL A 101 -3.54 -0.55 -13.53
CA VAL A 101 -3.91 -1.80 -14.23
C VAL A 101 -4.58 -1.52 -15.58
N ARG A 102 -5.30 -0.40 -15.73
CA ARG A 102 -5.94 -0.02 -16.99
C ARG A 102 -4.97 0.49 -18.06
N ILE A 103 -3.77 0.93 -17.68
CA ILE A 103 -2.78 1.47 -18.62
C ILE A 103 -1.98 0.36 -19.33
N LEU A 104 -1.92 -0.84 -18.75
CA LEU A 104 -1.14 -1.98 -19.27
C LEU A 104 -2.00 -3.03 -20.02
N GLN A 105 -3.30 -2.78 -20.18
CA GLN A 105 -4.21 -3.62 -20.97
C GLN A 105 -4.29 -3.13 -22.41
#